data_AF-P14492-F1
#
_entry.id   AF-P14492-F1
#
_cell.length_a   1.000
_cell.length_b   1.000
_cell.length_c   1.000
_cell.angle_alpha   90.00
_cell.angle_beta   90.00
_cell.angle_gamma   90.00
#
_symmetry.space_group_name_H-M   'P 1'
#
loop_
_entity.id
_entity.type
_entity.pdbx_description
1 polymer ?
#
loop_
_entity_poly.entity_id
_entity_poly.type
_entity_poly.pdbx_seq_one_letter_code
_entity_poly.pdbx_strand_id
1 'polypeptide(L)'
;MASYHLSVKTGGKGSASPHADYIAREGKYAREKDSDLEHKESGNMPAWAAHKPSEFWKAADTSERANGCTYREIEIALPRELKPEQRLELVRDFVQQEIGDRHAYQFAIHNPKAAIAGGEQPHAHIMFSERINDGIHRDPEQYFKRANTKEPDAVAQKRHVSGKHRPNAKNTLLPRGRRWADLQNKHLERYQHADRVDSRSLKAQGIDREPERHLGAGQVQRFDTEQLQAILERREAERQVQQSRDERDSVIDVTTSLREALSERDTLTLKQELKSEPEQESHSGRTFDFEKEPDKLNALVSDAMKDIQEEIDLQSLVNDAMAEFQGIHQEMERQRERERLAEKQRQQEKERQRLAEQIRQKPDKGWSFSR
;
A
#
# COMPACT_ATOMS: atom_id res chain seq x y z
N MET A 1 -8.17 -4.94 -0.08
CA MET A 1 -6.83 -4.44 0.21
C MET A 1 -6.81 -2.94 0.33
N ALA A 2 -6.30 -2.51 1.48
CA ALA A 2 -5.88 -1.16 1.77
C ALA A 2 -4.81 -0.72 0.76
N SER A 3 -4.89 0.52 0.29
CA SER A 3 -3.91 1.08 -0.63
C SER A 3 -3.33 2.36 -0.06
N TYR A 4 -2.03 2.54 -0.26
CA TYR A 4 -1.37 3.82 0.02
C TYR A 4 -1.63 4.82 -1.10
N HIS A 5 -2.19 5.98 -0.76
CA HIS A 5 -2.16 7.16 -1.63
C HIS A 5 -2.10 8.41 -0.76
N LEU A 6 -1.19 9.33 -1.12
CA LEU A 6 -1.13 10.67 -0.57
C LEU A 6 -0.63 11.62 -1.67
N SER A 7 -1.38 12.68 -1.94
CA SER A 7 -0.97 13.75 -2.83
C SER A 7 -1.17 15.12 -2.16
N VAL A 8 -0.38 16.11 -2.56
CA VAL A 8 -0.51 17.48 -2.05
C VAL A 8 -0.63 18.45 -3.22
N LYS A 9 -1.70 19.24 -3.22
CA LYS A 9 -2.04 20.22 -4.25
C LYS A 9 -2.05 21.64 -3.67
N THR A 10 -2.07 22.62 -4.56
CA THR A 10 -2.16 24.05 -4.23
C THR A 10 -3.25 24.71 -5.05
N GLY A 11 -4.07 25.54 -4.40
CA GLY A 11 -4.93 26.50 -5.07
C GLY A 11 -4.34 27.89 -5.09
N GLY A 12 -4.46 28.56 -6.25
CA GLY A 12 -4.20 29.99 -6.38
C GLY A 12 -5.40 30.84 -6.00
N LYS A 13 -5.24 32.15 -6.02
CA LYS A 13 -6.34 33.11 -5.78
C LYS A 13 -7.54 32.84 -6.70
N GLY A 14 -8.74 32.78 -6.13
CA GLY A 14 -10.00 32.55 -6.86
C GLY A 14 -10.41 31.08 -6.99
N SER A 15 -9.64 30.15 -6.43
CA SER A 15 -9.89 28.71 -6.54
C SER A 15 -10.31 28.03 -5.24
N ALA A 16 -10.21 28.70 -4.09
CA ALA A 16 -10.51 28.09 -2.80
C ALA A 16 -12.01 27.84 -2.60
N SER A 17 -12.85 28.86 -2.80
CA SER A 17 -14.29 28.76 -2.57
C SER A 17 -14.95 27.74 -3.50
N PRO A 18 -14.71 27.75 -4.84
CA PRO A 18 -15.29 26.72 -5.71
C PRO A 18 -14.83 25.31 -5.36
N HIS A 19 -13.58 25.14 -4.91
CA HIS A 19 -13.04 23.84 -4.53
C HIS A 19 -13.60 23.34 -3.19
N ALA A 20 -13.73 24.24 -2.21
CA ALA A 20 -14.37 23.93 -0.92
C ALA A 20 -15.82 23.48 -1.13
N ASP A 21 -16.59 24.21 -1.95
CA ASP A 21 -17.96 23.83 -2.31
C ASP A 21 -17.99 22.47 -3.03
N TYR A 22 -17.04 22.22 -3.93
CA TYR A 22 -16.92 20.95 -4.64
C TYR A 22 -16.70 19.78 -3.69
N ILE A 23 -15.71 19.86 -2.80
CA ILE A 23 -15.41 18.76 -1.87
C ILE A 23 -16.50 18.60 -0.81
N ALA A 24 -17.16 19.68 -0.37
CA ALA A 24 -18.22 19.61 0.63
C ALA A 24 -19.58 19.22 0.06
N ARG A 25 -19.68 19.01 -1.27
CA ARG A 25 -20.93 18.85 -2.04
C ARG A 25 -21.93 19.96 -1.69
N GLU A 26 -21.48 21.21 -1.77
CA GLU A 26 -22.26 22.40 -1.46
C GLU A 26 -22.48 23.28 -2.71
N GLY A 27 -23.42 24.23 -2.59
CA GLY A 27 -23.78 25.13 -3.67
C GLY A 27 -24.19 24.38 -4.94
N LYS A 28 -23.56 24.70 -6.07
CA LYS A 28 -23.83 24.06 -7.37
C LYS A 28 -23.39 22.59 -7.44
N TYR A 29 -22.67 22.09 -6.43
CA TYR A 29 -22.19 20.71 -6.35
C TYR A 29 -23.01 19.86 -5.37
N ALA A 30 -24.07 20.42 -4.78
CA ALA A 30 -25.00 19.68 -3.95
C ALA A 30 -25.65 18.53 -4.73
N ARG A 31 -25.70 17.35 -4.09
CA ARG A 31 -26.30 16.14 -4.64
C ARG A 31 -27.35 15.62 -3.66
N GLU A 32 -28.60 15.56 -4.09
CA GLU A 32 -29.69 15.00 -3.28
C GLU A 32 -29.73 13.47 -3.32
N LYS A 33 -29.35 12.89 -4.47
CA LYS A 33 -29.29 11.44 -4.72
C LYS A 33 -27.87 11.04 -5.09
N ASP A 34 -27.49 9.82 -4.72
CA ASP A 34 -26.19 9.23 -5.04
C ASP A 34 -25.00 10.11 -4.62
N SER A 35 -25.17 10.82 -3.49
CA SER A 35 -24.06 11.56 -2.89
C SER A 35 -23.02 10.57 -2.38
N ASP A 36 -21.79 10.77 -2.80
CA ASP A 36 -20.63 10.02 -2.34
C ASP A 36 -20.02 10.62 -1.08
N LEU A 37 -20.56 11.70 -0.53
CA LEU A 37 -20.06 12.36 0.68
C LEU A 37 -20.46 11.57 1.94
N GLU A 38 -19.48 10.98 2.63
CA GLU A 38 -19.67 10.30 3.91
C GLU A 38 -19.65 11.28 5.10
N HIS A 39 -18.71 12.23 5.08
CA HIS A 39 -18.54 13.19 6.18
C HIS A 39 -17.87 14.47 5.71
N LYS A 40 -18.07 15.57 6.44
CA LYS A 40 -17.30 16.81 6.29
C LYS A 40 -17.17 17.52 7.63
N GLU A 41 -16.03 18.15 7.85
CA GLU A 41 -15.73 18.87 9.09
C GLU A 41 -14.75 20.02 8.80
N SER A 42 -14.70 20.99 9.71
CA SER A 42 -13.75 22.10 9.68
C SER A 42 -13.27 22.44 11.07
N GLY A 43 -12.06 22.96 11.19
CA GLY A 43 -11.48 23.38 12.47
C GLY A 43 -10.50 24.54 12.33
N ASN A 44 -10.14 25.13 13.48
CA ASN A 44 -9.24 26.29 13.60
C ASN A 44 -9.65 27.51 12.75
N MET A 45 -10.94 27.63 12.45
CA MET A 45 -11.47 28.78 11.72
C MET A 45 -11.42 30.03 12.62
N PRO A 46 -11.08 31.21 12.07
CA PRO A 46 -11.20 32.47 12.81
C PRO A 46 -12.66 32.75 13.16
N ALA A 47 -12.89 33.59 14.18
CA ALA A 47 -14.23 33.85 14.73
C ALA A 47 -15.28 34.21 13.68
N TRP A 48 -14.91 35.02 12.68
CA TRP A 48 -15.79 35.45 11.60
C TRP A 48 -16.16 34.33 10.60
N ALA A 49 -15.46 33.19 10.63
CA ALA A 49 -15.72 32.01 9.81
C ALA A 49 -15.99 30.73 10.63
N ALA A 50 -16.11 30.84 11.95
CA ALA A 50 -16.16 29.70 12.88
C ALA A 50 -17.25 28.66 12.54
N HIS A 51 -18.41 29.13 12.06
CA HIS A 51 -19.55 28.28 11.67
C HIS A 51 -19.83 28.28 10.16
N LYS A 52 -18.98 28.94 9.37
CA LYS A 52 -19.13 29.05 7.91
C LYS A 52 -17.75 29.01 7.23
N PRO A 53 -17.17 27.81 7.05
CA PRO A 53 -15.90 27.64 6.33
C PRO A 53 -15.90 28.25 4.93
N SER A 54 -17.05 28.29 4.26
CA SER A 54 -17.20 28.93 2.95
C SER A 54 -16.83 30.42 2.98
N GLU A 55 -17.12 31.15 4.07
CA GLU A 55 -16.71 32.55 4.22
C GLU A 55 -15.19 32.68 4.35
N PHE A 56 -14.51 31.71 4.98
CA PHE A 56 -13.05 31.66 5.05
C PHE A 56 -12.42 31.55 3.67
N TRP A 57 -12.91 30.63 2.85
CA TRP A 57 -12.36 30.40 1.52
C TRP A 57 -12.68 31.54 0.55
N LYS A 58 -13.87 32.15 0.65
CA LYS A 58 -14.19 33.39 -0.08
C LYS A 58 -13.24 34.52 0.30
N ALA A 59 -13.02 34.75 1.60
CA ALA A 59 -12.08 35.76 2.07
C ALA A 59 -10.65 35.50 1.57
N ALA A 60 -10.21 34.24 1.53
CA ALA A 60 -8.92 33.87 0.95
C ALA A 60 -8.85 34.25 -0.54
N ASP A 61 -9.89 33.92 -1.31
CA ASP A 61 -9.97 34.23 -2.73
C ASP A 61 -10.07 35.73 -3.04
N THR A 62 -10.63 36.53 -2.13
CA THR A 62 -10.73 38.00 -2.27
C THR A 62 -9.45 38.70 -1.84
N SER A 63 -8.93 38.37 -0.66
CA SER A 63 -7.92 39.17 0.06
C SER A 63 -6.48 38.69 -0.13
N GLU A 64 -6.27 37.45 -0.59
CA GLU A 64 -4.93 36.98 -0.93
C GLU A 64 -4.40 37.72 -2.18
N ARG A 65 -3.08 37.79 -2.36
CA ARG A 65 -2.48 38.44 -3.55
C ARG A 65 -2.67 37.59 -4.81
N ALA A 66 -2.54 38.20 -6.00
CA ALA A 66 -2.71 37.51 -7.29
C ALA A 66 -1.86 36.21 -7.43
N ASN A 67 -0.60 36.24 -6.99
CA ASN A 67 0.30 35.06 -6.96
C ASN A 67 0.40 34.42 -5.57
N GLY A 68 -0.68 34.48 -4.80
CA GLY A 68 -0.79 33.85 -3.49
C GLY A 68 -1.40 32.45 -3.58
N CYS A 69 -1.16 31.66 -2.55
CA CYS A 69 -1.74 30.34 -2.40
C CYS A 69 -2.85 30.47 -1.35
N THR A 70 -4.09 30.22 -1.75
CA THR A 70 -5.27 30.38 -0.89
C THR A 70 -5.51 29.14 -0.05
N TYR A 71 -5.21 27.97 -0.59
CA TYR A 71 -5.23 26.71 0.14
C TYR A 71 -4.16 25.73 -0.35
N ARG A 72 -3.77 24.83 0.55
CA ARG A 72 -3.16 23.55 0.25
C ARG A 72 -4.22 22.47 0.42
N GLU A 73 -4.15 21.44 -0.39
CA GLU A 73 -5.01 20.28 -0.26
C GLU A 73 -4.15 19.03 -0.13
N ILE A 74 -4.47 18.20 0.87
CA ILE A 74 -3.95 16.85 1.00
C ILE A 74 -5.06 15.90 0.58
N GLU A 75 -4.81 15.08 -0.44
CA GLU A 75 -5.71 14.01 -0.83
C GLU A 75 -5.13 12.67 -0.38
N ILE A 76 -5.92 11.87 0.32
CA ILE A 76 -5.52 10.56 0.85
C ILE A 76 -6.55 9.49 0.48
N ALA A 77 -6.09 8.30 0.11
CA ALA A 77 -6.97 7.14 0.02
C ALA A 77 -7.13 6.51 1.40
N LEU A 78 -8.35 6.11 1.75
CA LEU A 78 -8.65 5.46 3.02
C LEU A 78 -8.78 3.94 2.80
N PRO A 79 -8.47 3.09 3.78
CA PRO A 79 -8.75 1.67 3.66
C PRO A 79 -10.25 1.41 3.57
N ARG A 80 -10.67 0.61 2.58
CA ARG A 80 -12.07 0.18 2.43
C ARG A 80 -12.48 -0.85 3.48
N GLU A 81 -11.49 -1.50 4.10
CA GLU A 81 -11.65 -2.44 5.20
C GLU A 81 -12.21 -1.73 6.44
N LEU A 82 -11.89 -0.44 6.61
CA LEU A 82 -12.45 0.39 7.68
C LEU A 82 -13.87 0.83 7.35
N LYS A 83 -14.74 0.82 8.38
CA LYS A 83 -16.10 1.36 8.34
C LYS A 83 -16.09 2.90 8.31
N PRO A 84 -17.16 3.57 7.87
CA PRO A 84 -17.23 5.03 7.79
C PRO A 84 -16.81 5.76 9.08
N GLU A 85 -17.22 5.26 10.25
CA GLU A 85 -16.87 5.86 11.55
C GLU A 85 -15.37 5.72 11.86
N GLN A 86 -14.77 4.61 11.46
CA GLN A 86 -13.33 4.31 11.65
C GLN A 86 -12.47 5.12 10.67
N ARG A 87 -12.97 5.33 9.45
CA ARG A 87 -12.37 6.24 8.46
C ARG A 87 -12.36 7.67 8.97
N LEU A 88 -13.47 8.11 9.57
CA LEU A 88 -13.56 9.44 10.18
C LEU A 88 -12.54 9.61 11.31
N GLU A 89 -12.42 8.63 12.21
CA GLU A 89 -11.41 8.64 13.26
C GLU A 89 -9.99 8.74 12.69
N LEU A 90 -9.65 7.93 11.69
CA LEU A 90 -8.35 7.98 11.00
C LEU A 90 -8.07 9.36 10.38
N VAL A 91 -9.05 9.97 9.73
CA VAL A 91 -8.91 11.30 9.13
C VAL A 91 -8.70 12.37 10.21
N ARG A 92 -9.43 12.31 11.33
CA ARG A 92 -9.24 13.23 12.46
C ARG A 92 -7.85 13.11 13.07
N ASP A 93 -7.39 11.89 13.32
CA ASP A 93 -6.03 11.65 13.84
C ASP A 93 -4.96 12.18 12.88
N PHE A 94 -5.16 12.00 11.57
CA PHE A 94 -4.24 12.52 10.56
C PHE A 94 -4.23 14.06 10.48
N VAL A 95 -5.42 14.69 10.53
CA VAL A 95 -5.55 16.14 10.58
C VAL A 95 -4.88 16.69 11.83
N GLN A 96 -5.08 16.08 12.99
CA GLN A 96 -4.41 16.50 14.22
C GLN A 96 -2.88 16.38 14.12
N GLN A 97 -2.38 15.29 13.53
CA GLN A 97 -0.96 15.04 13.36
C GLN A 97 -0.28 16.05 12.41
N GLU A 98 -0.87 16.31 11.24
CA GLU A 98 -0.23 17.13 10.20
C GLU A 98 -0.56 18.62 10.29
N ILE A 99 -1.80 18.94 10.67
CA ILE A 99 -2.31 20.31 10.75
C ILE A 99 -2.24 20.79 12.21
N GLY A 100 -2.83 20.02 13.13
CA GLY A 100 -2.99 20.38 14.54
C GLY A 100 -3.76 21.69 14.69
N ASP A 101 -3.52 22.44 15.77
CA ASP A 101 -4.23 23.70 16.07
C ASP A 101 -3.68 24.91 15.28
N ARG A 102 -2.65 24.68 14.44
CA ARG A 102 -1.85 25.74 13.81
C ARG A 102 -2.47 26.36 12.58
N HIS A 103 -3.37 25.66 11.91
CA HIS A 103 -3.87 26.06 10.59
C HIS A 103 -5.37 25.82 10.49
N ALA A 104 -6.10 26.79 9.95
CA ALA A 104 -7.50 26.64 9.57
C ALA A 104 -7.62 25.55 8.50
N TYR A 105 -8.55 24.61 8.69
CA TYR A 105 -8.75 23.49 7.79
C TYR A 105 -10.22 23.14 7.59
N GLN A 106 -10.50 22.51 6.45
CA GLN A 106 -11.76 21.85 6.15
C GLN A 106 -11.45 20.55 5.42
N PHE A 107 -12.12 19.46 5.79
CA PHE A 107 -12.01 18.21 5.07
C PHE A 107 -13.37 17.63 4.71
N ALA A 108 -13.37 16.77 3.69
CA ALA A 108 -14.49 15.96 3.28
C ALA A 108 -14.02 14.53 2.98
N ILE A 109 -14.81 13.55 3.41
CA ILE A 109 -14.60 12.12 3.13
C ILE A 109 -15.61 11.71 2.08
N HIS A 110 -15.13 11.19 0.96
CA HIS A 110 -15.94 10.68 -0.14
C HIS A 110 -15.76 9.17 -0.28
N ASN A 111 -16.80 8.47 -0.70
CA ASN A 111 -16.77 7.05 -1.01
C ASN A 111 -17.58 6.72 -2.27
N PRO A 112 -17.10 7.14 -3.46
CA PRO A 112 -17.68 6.74 -4.72
C PRO A 112 -17.36 5.27 -5.04
N LYS A 113 -18.07 4.72 -6.03
CA LYS A 113 -17.73 3.44 -6.63
C LYS A 113 -16.46 3.56 -7.47
N ALA A 114 -15.51 2.66 -7.25
CA ALA A 114 -14.29 2.52 -8.03
C ALA A 114 -14.62 2.22 -9.49
N ALA A 115 -14.03 2.98 -10.41
CA ALA A 115 -14.39 2.91 -11.83
C ALA A 115 -14.11 1.54 -12.48
N ILE A 116 -13.12 0.78 -11.98
CA ILE A 116 -12.70 -0.50 -12.58
C ILE A 116 -13.30 -1.69 -11.83
N ALA A 117 -13.13 -1.74 -10.50
CA ALA A 117 -13.54 -2.89 -9.70
C ALA A 117 -14.98 -2.81 -9.17
N GLY A 118 -15.67 -1.67 -9.35
CA GLY A 118 -17.03 -1.45 -8.86
C GLY A 118 -17.20 -1.34 -7.34
N GLY A 119 -16.17 -1.70 -6.55
CA GLY A 119 -16.18 -1.60 -5.09
C GLY A 119 -15.98 -0.18 -4.56
N GLU A 120 -15.94 -0.03 -3.25
CA GLU A 120 -15.74 1.27 -2.57
C GLU A 120 -14.37 1.90 -2.85
N GLN A 121 -14.34 3.21 -3.04
CA GLN A 121 -13.13 4.02 -3.19
C GLN A 121 -13.10 5.18 -2.17
N PRO A 122 -13.00 4.87 -0.87
CA PRO A 122 -13.02 5.89 0.15
C PRO A 122 -11.74 6.73 0.11
N HIS A 123 -11.89 8.04 0.13
CA HIS A 123 -10.79 8.99 0.12
C HIS A 123 -11.19 10.27 0.84
N ALA A 124 -10.21 11.03 1.32
CA ALA A 124 -10.45 12.32 1.95
C ALA A 124 -9.71 13.43 1.21
N HIS A 125 -10.40 14.56 1.07
CA HIS A 125 -9.86 15.84 0.64
C HIS A 125 -9.69 16.72 1.88
N ILE A 126 -8.48 17.14 2.20
CA ILE A 126 -8.17 17.96 3.38
C ILE A 126 -7.59 19.29 2.91
N MET A 127 -8.41 20.33 2.85
CA MET A 127 -8.01 21.69 2.56
C MET A 127 -7.52 22.39 3.83
N PHE A 128 -6.41 23.11 3.75
CA PHE A 128 -5.93 23.95 4.85
C PHE A 128 -5.22 25.21 4.36
N SER A 129 -5.20 26.23 5.20
CA SER A 129 -4.47 27.47 4.94
C SER A 129 -3.07 27.41 5.56
N GLU A 130 -2.04 27.87 4.83
CA GLU A 130 -0.69 28.03 5.40
C GLU A 130 -0.57 29.20 6.39
N ARG A 131 -1.65 29.97 6.60
CA ARG A 131 -1.72 31.01 7.63
C ARG A 131 -1.68 30.39 9.01
N ILE A 132 -0.83 30.90 9.89
CA ILE A 132 -0.60 30.35 11.23
C ILE A 132 -1.59 30.97 12.20
N ASN A 133 -2.46 30.14 12.78
CA ASN A 133 -3.30 30.53 13.91
C ASN A 133 -2.41 30.87 15.13
N ASP A 134 -2.38 32.14 15.51
CA ASP A 134 -1.62 32.67 16.64
C ASP A 134 -2.53 33.21 17.76
N GLY A 135 -3.85 32.94 17.67
CA GLY A 135 -4.85 33.39 18.64
C GLY A 135 -5.21 34.88 18.56
N ILE A 136 -4.58 35.67 17.69
CA ILE A 136 -4.89 37.10 17.53
C ILE A 136 -6.09 37.27 16.61
N HIS A 137 -7.12 37.96 17.12
CA HIS A 137 -8.31 38.30 16.34
C HIS A 137 -7.95 39.25 15.19
N ARG A 138 -8.35 38.89 13.97
CA ARG A 138 -8.16 39.68 12.75
C ARG A 138 -9.43 39.61 11.91
N ASP A 139 -9.79 40.74 11.30
CA ASP A 139 -10.80 40.74 10.25
C ASP A 139 -10.31 39.97 9.01
N PRO A 140 -11.18 39.64 8.04
CA PRO A 140 -10.79 38.89 6.85
C PRO A 140 -9.66 39.53 6.04
N GLU A 141 -9.61 40.85 5.94
CA GLU A 141 -8.58 41.56 5.16
C GLU A 141 -7.22 41.46 5.86
N GLN A 142 -7.18 41.69 7.17
CA GLN A 142 -5.99 41.58 8.01
C GLN A 142 -5.46 40.14 8.10
N TYR A 143 -6.36 39.14 8.12
CA TYR A 143 -6.02 37.73 8.17
C TYR A 143 -5.19 37.31 6.93
N PHE A 144 -5.62 37.73 5.74
CA PHE A 144 -4.92 37.43 4.48
C PHE A 144 -3.92 38.50 4.05
N LYS A 145 -3.81 39.64 4.76
CA LYS A 145 -2.78 40.65 4.52
C LYS A 145 -1.39 40.04 4.70
N ARG A 146 -0.42 40.48 3.89
CA ARG A 146 0.97 40.06 4.05
C ARG A 146 1.58 40.76 5.27
N ALA A 147 2.15 39.99 6.19
CA ALA A 147 2.99 40.53 7.25
C ALA A 147 4.13 41.35 6.65
N ASN A 148 4.23 42.62 7.03
CA ASN A 148 5.35 43.46 6.65
C ASN A 148 6.61 42.90 7.33
N THR A 149 7.64 42.57 6.53
CA THR A 149 8.90 42.02 7.05
C THR A 149 9.79 43.06 7.71
N LYS A 150 9.59 44.36 7.41
CA LYS A 150 10.43 45.47 7.92
C LYS A 150 9.96 45.97 9.28
N GLU A 151 8.65 46.02 9.48
CA GLU A 151 7.98 46.22 10.76
C GLU A 151 6.90 45.15 10.79
N PRO A 152 7.03 44.06 11.57
CA PRO A 152 5.93 43.14 11.74
C PRO A 152 4.84 43.87 12.51
N ASP A 153 4.01 44.63 11.80
CA ASP A 153 2.71 45.03 12.30
C ASP A 153 2.08 43.76 12.85
N ALA A 154 1.88 43.70 14.17
CA ALA A 154 1.22 42.58 14.85
C ALA A 154 -0.15 42.24 14.21
N VAL A 155 -0.67 43.18 13.41
CA VAL A 155 -1.90 43.15 12.65
C VAL A 155 -1.96 42.04 11.59
N ALA A 156 -0.87 41.71 10.90
CA ALA A 156 -0.93 40.76 9.76
C ALA A 156 -0.46 39.35 10.14
N GLN A 157 -1.26 38.34 9.79
CA GLN A 157 -0.99 36.96 10.21
C GLN A 157 0.23 36.37 9.48
N LYS A 158 1.10 35.73 10.26
CA LYS A 158 2.28 35.04 9.74
C LYS A 158 1.84 33.84 8.88
N ARG A 159 2.64 33.55 7.85
CA ARG A 159 2.46 32.38 6.99
C ARG A 159 3.59 31.40 7.27
N HIS A 160 3.27 30.14 7.49
CA HIS A 160 4.28 29.09 7.45
C HIS A 160 4.70 28.92 6.00
N VAL A 161 5.90 29.38 5.65
CA VAL A 161 6.45 29.14 4.31
C VAL A 161 6.99 27.72 4.31
N SER A 162 6.15 26.73 4.00
CA SER A 162 6.67 25.45 3.51
C SER A 162 7.21 25.67 2.09
N GLY A 163 8.41 26.26 2.02
CA GLY A 163 9.20 26.44 0.80
C GLY A 163 8.62 27.40 -0.25
N LYS A 164 9.14 28.64 -0.31
CA LYS A 164 9.16 29.44 -1.55
C LYS A 164 10.14 28.86 -2.56
N HIS A 165 11.26 28.32 -2.08
CA HIS A 165 11.97 27.28 -2.82
C HIS A 165 11.10 26.06 -2.80
N ARG A 166 10.77 25.49 -3.97
CA ARG A 166 10.28 24.11 -4.05
C ARG A 166 11.23 23.30 -3.14
N PRO A 167 10.85 22.90 -1.91
CA PRO A 167 11.62 21.85 -1.26
C PRO A 167 11.49 20.73 -2.28
N ASN A 168 12.60 20.16 -2.75
CA ASN A 168 12.55 19.07 -3.72
C ASN A 168 11.40 18.17 -3.27
N ALA A 169 10.28 18.10 -4.03
CA ALA A 169 8.99 17.71 -3.44
C ALA A 169 9.10 16.38 -2.69
N LYS A 170 10.05 15.56 -3.13
CA LYS A 170 10.60 14.37 -2.47
C LYS A 170 10.93 14.56 -0.97
N ASN A 171 11.68 15.57 -0.55
CA ASN A 171 12.17 15.72 0.83
C ASN A 171 11.08 16.01 1.87
N THR A 172 9.98 16.69 1.50
CA THR A 172 8.84 16.91 2.42
C THR A 172 7.76 15.85 2.27
N LEU A 173 7.56 15.32 1.06
CA LEU A 173 6.58 14.27 0.82
C LEU A 173 7.00 12.93 1.43
N LEU A 174 8.29 12.58 1.43
CA LEU A 174 8.75 11.29 1.98
C LEU A 174 8.45 11.15 3.49
N PRO A 175 8.78 12.14 4.37
CA PRO A 175 8.42 12.03 5.78
C PRO A 175 6.92 12.02 6.04
N ARG A 176 6.15 12.86 5.32
CA ARG A 176 4.68 12.90 5.47
C ARG A 176 4.03 11.60 5.00
N GLY A 177 4.50 11.07 3.88
CA GLY A 177 4.04 9.79 3.34
C GLY A 177 4.31 8.64 4.28
N ARG A 178 5.49 8.61 4.90
CA ARG A 178 5.83 7.63 5.93
C ARG A 178 4.89 7.71 7.12
N ARG A 179 4.71 8.90 7.70
CA ARG A 179 3.80 9.10 8.84
C ARG A 179 2.35 8.76 8.50
N TRP A 180 1.91 9.02 7.26
CA TRP A 180 0.57 8.61 6.80
C TRP A 180 0.43 7.08 6.74
N ALA A 181 1.38 6.38 6.12
CA ALA A 181 1.36 4.92 6.06
C ALA A 181 1.41 4.28 7.45
N ASP A 182 2.26 4.81 8.34
CA ASP A 182 2.37 4.34 9.72
C ASP A 182 1.03 4.53 10.46
N LEU A 183 0.36 5.68 10.30
CA LEU A 183 -0.95 5.94 10.90
C LEU A 183 -2.05 5.03 10.31
N GLN A 184 -2.09 4.87 8.99
CA GLN A 184 -3.04 3.97 8.31
C GLN A 184 -2.89 2.53 8.83
N ASN A 185 -1.65 2.05 8.96
CA ASN A 185 -1.36 0.73 9.52
C ASN A 185 -1.79 0.60 11.00
N LYS A 186 -1.59 1.66 11.81
CA LYS A 186 -2.03 1.67 13.21
C LYS A 186 -3.55 1.53 13.34
N HIS A 187 -4.34 2.17 12.46
CA HIS A 187 -5.80 2.00 12.47
C HIS A 187 -6.23 0.64 11.93
N LEU A 188 -5.58 0.13 10.88
CA LEU A 188 -5.83 -1.23 10.38
C LEU A 188 -5.58 -2.28 11.47
N GLU A 189 -4.47 -2.15 12.20
CA GLU A 189 -4.14 -3.00 13.34
C GLU A 189 -5.14 -2.85 14.50
N ARG A 190 -5.47 -1.61 14.89
CA ARG A 190 -6.47 -1.31 15.95
C ARG A 190 -7.80 -2.02 15.69
N TYR A 191 -8.20 -2.08 14.42
CA TYR A 191 -9.44 -2.71 13.98
C TYR A 191 -9.26 -4.15 13.45
N GLN A 192 -8.14 -4.78 13.78
CA GLN A 192 -7.87 -6.21 13.54
C GLN A 192 -7.91 -6.63 12.07
N HIS A 193 -7.53 -5.72 11.16
CA HIS A 193 -7.30 -6.05 9.77
C HIS A 193 -5.87 -6.54 9.56
N ALA A 194 -5.69 -7.53 8.70
CA ALA A 194 -4.36 -8.04 8.32
C ALA A 194 -3.67 -7.16 7.27
N ASP A 195 -4.45 -6.43 6.47
CA ASP A 195 -3.94 -5.55 5.42
C ASP A 195 -2.98 -4.50 5.96
N ARG A 196 -1.91 -4.21 5.21
CA ARG A 196 -0.94 -3.16 5.51
C ARG A 196 -0.61 -2.37 4.26
N VAL A 197 -0.17 -1.14 4.47
CA VAL A 197 0.25 -0.22 3.43
C VAL A 197 1.71 0.18 3.62
N ASP A 198 2.38 0.48 2.50
CA ASP A 198 3.75 0.99 2.52
C ASP A 198 3.88 2.20 1.59
N SER A 199 4.46 3.28 2.12
CA SER A 199 4.72 4.54 1.42
C SER A 199 5.92 4.50 0.48
N ARG A 200 6.80 3.49 0.60
CA ARG A 200 8.00 3.34 -0.22
C ARG A 200 7.65 2.93 -1.64
N SER A 201 8.52 3.20 -2.60
CA SER A 201 8.35 2.68 -3.97
C SER A 201 8.44 1.16 -3.99
N LEU A 202 7.82 0.50 -4.98
CA LEU A 202 7.91 -0.96 -5.16
C LEU A 202 9.36 -1.45 -5.14
N LYS A 203 10.25 -0.77 -5.87
CA LYS A 203 11.69 -1.05 -5.86
C LYS A 203 12.31 -0.97 -4.45
N ALA A 204 11.94 0.01 -3.63
CA ALA A 204 12.45 0.16 -2.27
C ALA A 204 11.83 -0.83 -1.27
N GLN A 205 10.72 -1.47 -1.65
CA GLN A 205 10.12 -2.61 -0.94
C GLN A 205 10.75 -3.95 -1.37
N GLY A 206 11.65 -3.96 -2.37
CA GLY A 206 12.18 -5.20 -2.96
C GLY A 206 11.25 -5.87 -3.97
N ILE A 207 10.17 -5.19 -4.38
CA ILE A 207 9.21 -5.70 -5.34
C ILE A 207 9.66 -5.32 -6.76
N ASP A 208 10.14 -6.32 -7.49
CA ASP A 208 10.49 -6.19 -8.92
C ASP A 208 9.23 -6.24 -9.80
N ARG A 209 8.46 -5.14 -9.77
CA ARG A 209 7.26 -4.91 -10.57
C ARG A 209 7.17 -3.44 -10.96
N GLU A 210 6.82 -3.18 -12.21
CA GLU A 210 6.54 -1.81 -12.67
C GLU A 210 5.23 -1.28 -12.06
N PRO A 211 5.21 -0.03 -11.54
CA PRO A 211 3.97 0.58 -11.04
C PRO A 211 2.88 0.63 -12.11
N GLU A 212 1.64 0.36 -11.70
CA GLU A 212 0.50 0.54 -12.60
C GLU A 212 0.37 2.01 -13.05
N ARG A 213 0.01 2.21 -14.32
CA ARG A 213 -0.36 3.53 -14.83
C ARG A 213 -1.70 3.95 -14.22
N HIS A 214 -1.80 5.20 -13.78
CA HIS A 214 -3.07 5.76 -13.32
C HIS A 214 -4.09 5.82 -14.46
N LEU A 215 -5.24 5.17 -14.26
CA LEU A 215 -6.39 5.15 -15.16
C LEU A 215 -7.48 6.06 -14.59
N GLY A 216 -7.59 7.28 -15.11
CA GLY A 216 -8.62 8.23 -14.66
C GLY A 216 -10.03 7.79 -15.07
N ALA A 217 -11.06 8.25 -14.37
CA ALA A 217 -12.45 7.87 -14.60
C ALA A 217 -12.90 8.02 -16.06
N GLY A 218 -12.54 9.13 -16.73
CA GLY A 218 -12.87 9.35 -18.14
C GLY A 218 -12.14 8.42 -19.13
N GLN A 219 -10.99 7.86 -18.74
CA GLN A 219 -10.31 6.82 -19.53
C GLN A 219 -11.00 5.47 -19.34
N VAL A 220 -11.34 5.13 -18.10
CA VAL A 220 -12.02 3.86 -17.76
C VAL A 220 -13.40 3.78 -18.41
N GLN A 221 -14.12 4.90 -18.53
CA GLN A 221 -15.41 4.97 -19.26
C GLN A 221 -15.30 4.63 -20.75
N ARG A 222 -14.10 4.68 -21.35
CA ARG A 222 -13.89 4.34 -22.76
C ARG A 222 -13.49 2.89 -22.96
N PHE A 223 -13.30 2.13 -21.89
CA PHE A 223 -12.95 0.72 -21.97
C PHE A 223 -14.20 -0.13 -22.18
N ASP A 224 -14.05 -1.16 -22.99
CA ASP A 224 -15.04 -2.23 -23.07
C ASP A 224 -14.91 -3.20 -21.87
N THR A 225 -15.87 -4.11 -21.75
CA THR A 225 -15.92 -5.09 -20.66
C THR A 225 -14.69 -6.01 -20.65
N GLU A 226 -14.17 -6.40 -21.82
CA GLU A 226 -13.01 -7.30 -21.92
C GLU A 226 -11.73 -6.61 -21.44
N GLN A 227 -11.53 -5.35 -21.80
CA GLN A 227 -10.42 -4.53 -21.32
C GLN A 227 -10.47 -4.33 -19.81
N LEU A 228 -11.66 -4.09 -19.24
CA LEU A 228 -11.83 -4.00 -17.79
C LEU A 228 -11.51 -5.33 -17.10
N GLN A 229 -11.98 -6.44 -17.65
CA GLN A 229 -11.73 -7.76 -17.11
C GLN A 229 -10.24 -8.12 -17.16
N ALA A 230 -9.55 -7.85 -18.27
CA ALA A 230 -8.11 -8.09 -18.40
C ALA A 230 -7.28 -7.30 -17.37
N ILE A 231 -7.72 -6.07 -17.01
CA ILE A 231 -7.07 -5.28 -15.96
C ILE A 231 -7.28 -5.92 -14.58
N LEU A 232 -8.49 -6.43 -14.30
CA LEU A 232 -8.80 -7.10 -13.04
C LEU A 232 -8.04 -8.41 -12.89
N GLU A 233 -8.00 -9.23 -13.94
CA GLU A 233 -7.26 -10.50 -13.98
C GLU A 233 -5.76 -10.27 -13.75
N ARG A 234 -5.18 -9.25 -14.40
CA ARG A 234 -3.78 -8.87 -14.16
C ARG A 234 -3.54 -8.49 -12.69
N ARG A 235 -4.42 -7.68 -12.09
CA ARG A 235 -4.33 -7.29 -10.68
C ARG A 235 -4.44 -8.49 -9.74
N GLU A 236 -5.29 -9.46 -10.07
CA GLU A 236 -5.41 -10.72 -9.31
C GLU A 236 -4.15 -11.56 -9.38
N ALA A 237 -3.60 -11.78 -10.56
CA ALA A 237 -2.35 -12.51 -10.75
C ALA A 237 -1.19 -11.86 -9.97
N GLU A 238 -1.07 -10.53 -10.04
CA GLU A 238 -0.03 -9.81 -9.30
C GLU A 238 -0.20 -9.91 -7.78
N ARG A 239 -1.44 -9.96 -7.27
CA ARG A 239 -1.71 -10.19 -5.84
C ARG A 239 -1.32 -11.59 -5.40
N GLN A 240 -1.64 -12.61 -6.19
CA GLN A 240 -1.26 -14.00 -5.89
C GLN A 240 0.26 -14.15 -5.82
N VAL A 241 1.00 -13.56 -6.76
CA VAL A 241 2.47 -13.57 -6.74
C VAL A 241 3.02 -12.90 -5.47
N GLN A 242 2.43 -11.79 -5.02
CA GLN A 242 2.88 -11.14 -3.79
C GLN A 242 2.57 -12.01 -2.56
N GLN A 243 1.37 -12.58 -2.48
CA GLN A 243 0.99 -13.47 -1.38
C GLN A 243 1.92 -14.68 -1.29
N SER A 244 2.22 -15.35 -2.41
CA SER A 244 3.17 -16.48 -2.42
C SER A 244 4.58 -16.08 -2.02
N ARG A 245 5.01 -14.84 -2.28
CA ARG A 245 6.30 -14.31 -1.80
C ARG A 245 6.27 -14.09 -0.28
N ASP A 246 5.21 -13.47 0.22
CA ASP A 246 5.06 -13.20 1.66
C ASP A 246 4.96 -14.52 2.45
N GLU A 247 4.23 -15.51 1.93
CA GLU A 247 4.16 -16.87 2.48
C GLU A 247 5.55 -17.52 2.49
N ARG A 248 6.26 -17.52 1.36
CA ARG A 248 7.62 -18.08 1.28
C ARG A 248 8.58 -17.41 2.28
N ASP A 249 8.52 -16.08 2.40
CA ASP A 249 9.40 -15.32 3.29
C ASP A 249 8.99 -15.50 4.77
N SER A 250 7.73 -15.85 5.06
CA SER A 250 7.24 -16.18 6.42
C SER A 250 7.61 -17.58 6.90
N VAL A 251 7.90 -18.52 5.98
CA VAL A 251 8.12 -19.93 6.31
C VAL A 251 9.49 -20.17 6.96
N ILE A 252 10.51 -19.30 6.81
CA ILE A 252 11.85 -19.57 7.37
C ILE A 252 12.63 -18.31 7.76
N ASP A 253 12.77 -18.04 9.06
CA ASP A 253 13.83 -17.15 9.57
C ASP A 253 15.16 -17.92 9.71
N VAL A 254 15.81 -18.14 8.56
CA VAL A 254 17.16 -18.75 8.53
C VAL A 254 18.19 -17.78 9.12
N THR A 255 17.94 -16.47 9.11
CA THR A 255 18.98 -15.48 9.48
C THR A 255 19.23 -15.42 10.98
N THR A 256 18.19 -15.51 11.81
CA THR A 256 18.34 -15.59 13.27
C THR A 256 18.93 -16.93 13.66
N SER A 257 18.42 -18.02 13.06
CA SER A 257 18.97 -19.37 13.23
C SER A 257 20.46 -19.45 12.84
N LEU A 258 20.89 -18.82 11.75
CA LEU A 258 22.29 -18.78 11.33
C LEU A 258 23.16 -17.91 12.24
N ARG A 259 22.66 -16.75 12.67
CA ARG A 259 23.44 -15.85 13.54
C ARG A 259 23.63 -16.47 14.93
N GLU A 260 22.59 -17.11 15.47
CA GLU A 260 22.67 -17.87 16.72
C GLU A 260 23.64 -19.04 16.57
N ALA A 261 23.55 -19.82 15.48
CA ALA A 261 24.48 -20.91 15.20
C ALA A 261 25.94 -20.45 15.04
N LEU A 262 26.18 -19.31 14.38
CA LEU A 262 27.52 -18.72 14.25
C LEU A 262 28.05 -18.19 15.58
N SER A 263 27.20 -17.55 16.39
CA SER A 263 27.56 -17.09 17.74
C SER A 263 27.90 -18.26 18.66
N GLU A 264 27.13 -19.36 18.61
CA GLU A 264 27.47 -20.60 19.32
C GLU A 264 28.82 -21.15 18.88
N ARG A 265 29.06 -21.22 17.56
CA ARG A 265 30.35 -21.68 17.03
C ARG A 265 31.52 -20.82 17.55
N ASP A 266 31.39 -19.48 17.50
CA ASP A 266 32.46 -18.57 17.88
C ASP A 266 32.71 -18.57 19.40
N THR A 267 31.67 -18.75 20.22
CA THR A 267 31.82 -18.93 21.68
C THR A 267 32.46 -20.27 22.04
N LEU A 268 32.20 -21.33 21.27
CA LEU A 268 32.84 -22.64 21.45
C LEU A 268 34.32 -22.60 21.08
N THR A 269 34.72 -21.92 20.00
CA THR A 269 36.13 -21.74 19.64
C THR A 269 36.87 -20.91 20.70
N LEU A 270 36.30 -19.81 21.20
CA LEU A 270 36.90 -19.03 22.29
C LEU A 270 37.08 -19.85 23.59
N LYS A 271 36.11 -20.70 23.95
CA LYS A 271 36.24 -21.60 25.10
C LYS A 271 37.28 -22.69 24.90
N GLN A 272 37.52 -23.14 23.67
CA GLN A 272 38.57 -24.11 23.35
C GLN A 272 39.96 -23.46 23.37
N GLU A 273 40.10 -22.24 22.84
CA GLU A 273 41.37 -21.50 22.86
C GLU A 273 41.78 -21.05 24.28
N LEU A 274 40.83 -20.72 25.15
CA LEU A 274 41.12 -20.36 26.55
C LEU A 274 41.41 -21.58 27.45
N LYS A 275 41.07 -22.80 27.02
CA LYS A 275 41.34 -24.03 27.78
C LYS A 275 42.70 -24.66 27.47
N SER A 276 43.48 -24.08 26.57
CA SER A 276 44.87 -24.48 26.34
C SER A 276 45.85 -23.70 27.22
N GLU A 277 45.69 -23.78 28.55
CA GLU A 277 46.83 -23.72 29.47
C GLU A 277 46.75 -24.92 30.42
N PRO A 278 47.81 -25.74 30.53
CA PRO A 278 47.72 -27.08 31.08
C PRO A 278 47.85 -27.05 32.60
N GLU A 279 46.73 -27.11 33.30
CA GLU A 279 46.76 -27.45 34.73
C GLU A 279 46.73 -28.98 34.89
N GLN A 280 47.89 -29.46 35.34
CA GLN A 280 48.11 -30.80 35.81
C GLN A 280 47.24 -31.04 37.04
N GLU A 281 46.19 -31.85 36.92
CA GLU A 281 45.67 -32.54 38.09
C GLU A 281 45.19 -33.94 37.76
N SER A 282 45.87 -34.89 38.41
CA SER A 282 45.61 -36.31 38.35
C SER A 282 44.26 -36.61 38.99
N HIS A 283 43.28 -37.02 38.20
CA HIS A 283 42.16 -37.79 38.71
C HIS A 283 42.12 -39.15 38.00
N SER A 284 42.50 -40.15 38.77
CA SER A 284 42.33 -41.57 38.49
C SER A 284 40.84 -41.86 38.25
N GLY A 285 40.45 -41.94 36.98
CA GLY A 285 39.12 -42.35 36.56
C GLY A 285 39.25 -43.12 35.28
N ARG A 286 39.31 -44.46 35.41
CA ARG A 286 39.28 -45.49 34.34
C ARG A 286 39.26 -44.91 32.92
N THR A 287 40.44 -44.62 32.39
CA THR A 287 40.63 -44.29 30.98
C THR A 287 40.25 -45.49 30.14
N PHE A 288 39.17 -45.36 29.37
CA PHE A 288 38.83 -46.29 28.30
C PHE A 288 39.97 -46.23 27.27
N ASP A 289 40.71 -47.33 27.16
CA ASP A 289 41.91 -47.44 26.32
C ASP A 289 41.48 -47.74 24.87
N PHE A 290 41.36 -46.68 24.07
CA PHE A 290 40.87 -46.73 22.68
C PHE A 290 41.66 -47.68 21.78
N GLU A 291 42.91 -48.01 22.13
CA GLU A 291 43.74 -48.93 21.35
C GLU A 291 43.48 -50.41 21.68
N LYS A 292 42.98 -50.72 22.89
CA LYS A 292 42.84 -52.11 23.35
C LYS A 292 41.45 -52.72 23.17
N GLU A 293 40.40 -51.91 23.10
CA GLU A 293 39.02 -52.41 23.04
C GLU A 293 38.20 -51.76 21.90
N PRO A 294 38.65 -51.82 20.63
CA PRO A 294 37.93 -51.22 19.49
C PRO A 294 36.53 -51.80 19.30
N ASP A 295 36.31 -53.06 19.67
CA ASP A 295 35.00 -53.72 19.56
C ASP A 295 33.93 -53.07 20.45
N LYS A 296 34.33 -52.55 21.62
CA LYS A 296 33.40 -51.82 22.51
C LYS A 296 33.05 -50.44 21.97
N LEU A 297 33.98 -49.79 21.28
CA LEU A 297 33.73 -48.52 20.60
C LEU A 297 32.75 -48.73 19.44
N ASN A 298 32.96 -49.76 18.62
CA ASN A 298 32.03 -50.08 17.53
C ASN A 298 30.63 -50.41 18.05
N ALA A 299 30.52 -51.12 19.18
CA ALA A 299 29.24 -51.38 19.83
C ALA A 299 28.57 -50.09 20.32
N LEU A 300 29.30 -49.21 21.00
CA LEU A 300 28.77 -47.94 21.52
C LEU A 300 28.34 -46.99 20.39
N VAL A 301 29.15 -46.88 19.34
CA VAL A 301 28.83 -46.09 18.14
C VAL A 301 27.63 -46.68 17.41
N SER A 302 27.54 -48.01 17.30
CA SER A 302 26.39 -48.66 16.68
C SER A 302 25.10 -48.47 17.48
N ASP A 303 25.18 -48.45 18.82
CA ASP A 303 24.02 -48.22 19.70
C ASP A 303 23.55 -46.77 19.60
N ALA A 304 24.48 -45.81 19.68
CA ALA A 304 24.20 -44.39 19.50
C ALA A 304 23.67 -44.07 18.08
N MET A 305 24.19 -44.74 17.05
CA MET A 305 23.66 -44.63 15.69
C MET A 305 22.26 -45.23 15.58
N LYS A 306 21.94 -46.27 16.33
CA LYS A 306 20.60 -46.87 16.38
C LYS A 306 19.58 -45.89 16.93
N ASP A 307 19.91 -45.22 18.04
CA ASP A 307 19.06 -44.19 18.65
C ASP A 307 18.83 -42.99 17.71
N ILE A 308 19.90 -42.51 17.04
CA ILE A 308 19.80 -41.41 16.07
C ILE A 308 18.96 -41.79 14.84
N GLN A 309 19.04 -43.05 14.41
CA GLN A 309 18.30 -43.55 13.25
C GLN A 309 16.83 -43.86 13.57
N GLU A 310 16.48 -44.08 14.84
CA GLU A 310 15.10 -44.13 15.32
C GLU A 310 14.48 -42.73 15.52
N GLU A 311 15.25 -41.73 15.95
CA GLU A 311 14.73 -40.37 16.20
C GLU A 311 14.47 -39.55 14.93
N ILE A 312 15.18 -39.83 13.84
CA ILE A 312 14.98 -39.13 12.56
C ILE A 312 14.93 -40.17 11.44
N ASP A 313 13.73 -40.62 11.09
CA ASP A 313 13.50 -41.37 9.84
C ASP A 313 13.68 -40.41 8.65
N LEU A 314 14.94 -40.09 8.36
CA LEU A 314 15.36 -39.31 7.20
C LEU A 314 14.79 -39.92 5.90
N GLN A 315 14.58 -41.24 5.87
CA GLN A 315 14.01 -41.92 4.71
C GLN A 315 12.53 -41.58 4.55
N SER A 316 11.74 -41.57 5.63
CA SER A 316 10.35 -41.06 5.62
C SER A 316 10.30 -39.61 5.16
N LEU A 317 11.15 -38.74 5.70
CA LEU A 317 11.13 -37.31 5.35
C LEU A 317 11.48 -37.08 3.87
N VAL A 318 12.45 -37.83 3.33
CA VAL A 318 12.79 -37.80 1.91
C VAL A 318 11.65 -38.35 1.05
N ASN A 319 10.99 -39.42 1.48
CA ASN A 319 9.84 -39.99 0.77
C ASN A 319 8.65 -39.01 0.72
N ASP A 320 8.35 -38.32 1.83
CA ASP A 320 7.28 -37.32 1.91
C ASP A 320 7.57 -36.12 0.99
N ALA A 321 8.81 -35.59 1.04
CA ALA A 321 9.25 -34.53 0.15
C ALA A 321 9.16 -34.95 -1.33
N MET A 322 9.58 -36.18 -1.66
CA MET A 322 9.46 -36.71 -3.02
C MET A 322 8.00 -36.87 -3.47
N ALA A 323 7.09 -37.26 -2.58
CA ALA A 323 5.66 -37.38 -2.87
C ALA A 323 5.02 -36.01 -3.16
N GLU A 324 5.37 -34.98 -2.38
CA GLU A 324 4.92 -33.60 -2.63
C GLU A 324 5.42 -33.08 -3.99
N PHE A 325 6.71 -33.27 -4.30
CA PHE A 325 7.27 -32.88 -5.60
C PHE A 325 6.60 -33.60 -6.77
N GLN A 326 6.30 -34.89 -6.64
CA GLN A 326 5.55 -35.64 -7.65
C GLN A 326 4.12 -35.10 -7.83
N GLY A 327 3.44 -34.74 -6.74
CA GLY A 327 2.10 -34.15 -6.77
C GLY A 327 2.07 -32.80 -7.52
N ILE A 328 3.01 -31.90 -7.18
CA ILE A 328 3.16 -30.59 -7.86
C ILE A 328 3.45 -30.79 -9.35
N HIS A 329 4.34 -31.71 -9.69
CA HIS A 329 4.69 -31.98 -11.08
C HIS A 329 3.50 -32.51 -11.89
N GLN A 330 2.71 -33.43 -11.32
CA GLN A 330 1.50 -33.94 -11.96
C GLN A 330 0.44 -32.85 -12.19
N GLU A 331 0.24 -31.94 -11.24
CA GLU A 331 -0.72 -30.85 -11.42
C GLU A 331 -0.24 -29.83 -12.47
N MET A 332 1.07 -29.54 -12.52
CA MET A 332 1.66 -28.72 -13.58
C MET A 332 1.42 -29.33 -14.98
N GLU A 333 1.62 -30.63 -15.15
CA GLU A 333 1.37 -31.31 -16.42
C GLU A 333 -0.13 -31.28 -16.79
N ARG A 334 -1.04 -31.47 -15.82
CA ARG A 334 -2.49 -31.32 -16.06
C ARG A 334 -2.87 -29.91 -16.47
N GLN A 335 -2.27 -28.89 -15.86
CA GLN A 335 -2.49 -27.48 -16.26
C GLN A 335 -2.05 -27.24 -17.70
N ARG A 336 -0.85 -27.72 -18.08
CA ARG A 336 -0.35 -27.65 -19.46
C ARG A 336 -1.26 -28.39 -20.45
N GLU A 337 -1.85 -29.51 -20.07
CA GLU A 337 -2.84 -30.21 -20.91
C GLU A 337 -4.14 -29.41 -21.06
N ARG A 338 -4.67 -28.83 -19.96
CA ARG A 338 -5.86 -27.96 -20.00
C ARG A 338 -5.63 -26.75 -20.91
N GLU A 339 -4.47 -26.11 -20.82
CA GLU A 339 -4.10 -24.98 -21.69
C GLU A 339 -4.03 -25.39 -23.16
N ARG A 340 -3.36 -26.52 -23.46
CA ARG A 340 -3.29 -27.08 -24.82
C ARG A 340 -4.66 -27.41 -25.39
N LEU A 341 -5.57 -27.94 -24.57
CA LEU A 341 -6.93 -28.25 -24.99
C LEU A 341 -7.74 -26.97 -25.24
N ALA A 342 -7.64 -25.98 -24.36
CA ALA A 342 -8.29 -24.68 -24.51
C ALA A 342 -7.80 -23.95 -25.77
N GLU A 343 -6.50 -24.04 -26.08
CA GLU A 343 -5.94 -23.46 -27.30
C GLU A 343 -6.47 -24.14 -28.58
N LYS A 344 -6.56 -25.48 -28.59
CA LYS A 344 -7.19 -26.21 -29.69
C LYS A 344 -8.66 -25.81 -29.89
N GLN A 345 -9.42 -25.65 -28.81
CA GLN A 345 -10.83 -25.21 -28.89
C GLN A 345 -10.94 -23.81 -29.49
N ARG A 346 -10.11 -22.86 -29.04
CA ARG A 346 -10.05 -21.50 -29.64
C ARG A 346 -9.72 -21.54 -31.13
N GLN A 347 -8.83 -22.45 -31.55
CA GLN A 347 -8.47 -22.60 -32.95
C GLN A 347 -9.62 -23.15 -33.79
N GLN A 348 -10.32 -24.19 -33.30
CA GLN A 348 -11.50 -24.75 -33.95
C GLN A 348 -12.65 -23.74 -34.06
N GLU A 349 -12.85 -22.91 -33.04
CA GLU A 349 -13.87 -21.86 -33.06
C GLU A 349 -13.55 -20.78 -34.11
N LYS A 350 -12.28 -20.35 -34.20
CA LYS A 350 -11.82 -19.44 -35.26
C LYS A 350 -12.02 -20.04 -36.66
N GLU A 351 -11.75 -21.33 -36.85
CA GLU A 351 -11.99 -22.00 -38.13
C GLU A 351 -13.49 -22.09 -38.47
N ARG A 352 -14.35 -22.41 -37.50
CA ARG A 352 -15.80 -22.40 -37.68
C ARG A 352 -16.33 -21.01 -38.07
N GLN A 353 -15.83 -19.96 -37.44
CA GLN A 353 -16.19 -18.58 -37.78
C GLN A 353 -15.76 -18.22 -39.21
N ARG A 354 -14.52 -18.57 -39.61
CA ARG A 354 -14.03 -18.37 -40.99
C ARG A 354 -14.89 -19.10 -42.02
N LEU A 355 -15.30 -20.35 -41.75
CA LEU A 355 -16.15 -21.12 -42.66
C LEU A 355 -17.56 -20.49 -42.78
N ALA A 356 -18.14 -20.07 -41.66
CA ALA A 356 -19.44 -19.39 -41.65
C ALA A 356 -19.39 -18.08 -42.46
N GLU A 357 -18.30 -17.32 -42.36
CA GLU A 357 -18.10 -16.09 -43.12
C GLU A 357 -17.95 -16.36 -44.63
N GLN A 358 -17.24 -17.43 -45.03
CA GLN A 358 -17.16 -17.84 -46.44
C GLN A 358 -18.50 -18.29 -47.02
N ILE A 359 -19.32 -19.01 -46.26
CA ILE A 359 -20.67 -19.41 -46.69
C ILE A 359 -21.53 -18.16 -46.93
N ARG A 360 -21.43 -17.17 -46.03
CA ARG A 360 -22.15 -15.90 -46.15
C ARG A 360 -21.70 -15.06 -47.36
N GLN A 361 -20.46 -15.21 -47.81
CA GLN A 361 -19.91 -14.50 -48.96
C GLN A 361 -20.16 -15.19 -50.32
N LYS A 362 -20.65 -16.43 -50.38
CA LYS A 362 -21.00 -17.04 -51.66
C LYS A 362 -22.31 -16.43 -52.17
N PRO A 363 -22.29 -15.66 -53.28
CA PRO A 363 -23.49 -15.01 -53.80
C PRO A 363 -24.45 -16.07 -54.31
N ASP A 364 -25.72 -15.88 -53.94
CA ASP A 364 -26.84 -16.65 -54.41
C ASP A 364 -26.82 -16.65 -55.95
N LYS A 365 -26.63 -17.83 -56.55
CA LYS A 365 -26.76 -17.99 -58.00
C LYS A 365 -28.25 -17.87 -58.31
N GLY A 366 -28.75 -16.64 -58.32
CA GLY A 366 -30.07 -16.29 -58.79
C GLY A 366 -30.21 -16.75 -60.24
N TRP A 367 -31.00 -17.80 -60.42
CA TRP A 367 -31.48 -18.22 -61.73
C TRP A 367 -32.42 -17.14 -62.27
N SER A 368 -31.93 -16.30 -63.19
CA SER A 368 -32.79 -15.44 -64.00
C SER A 368 -33.48 -16.28 -65.07
N PHE A 369 -34.76 -16.60 -64.86
CA PHE A 369 -35.65 -17.04 -65.94
C PHE A 369 -36.12 -15.79 -66.71
N SER A 370 -35.44 -15.44 -67.81
CA SER A 370 -36.05 -14.60 -68.84
C SER A 370 -36.88 -15.51 -69.76
N ARG A 371 -38.19 -15.25 -69.80
CA ARG A 371 -39.09 -15.74 -70.86
C ARG A 371 -39.00 -14.84 -72.08
#